data_AF-A0A1I5HIV8-F1
#
_entry.id   AF-A0A1I5HIV8-F1
#
_cell.length_a   1.000
_cell.length_b   1.000
_cell.length_c   1.000
_cell.angle_alpha   90.00
_cell.angle_beta   90.00
_cell.angle_gamma   90.00
#
_symmetry.space_group_name_H-M   'P 1'
#
loop_
_entity.id
_entity.type
_entity.pdbx_description
1 polymer ?
#
loop_
_entity_poly.entity_id
_entity_poly.type
_entity_poly.pdbx_seq_one_letter_code
_entity_poly.pdbx_strand_id
1 'polypeptide(L)'
;MKKDTLGEVLRFGIVGVISTVLHYGIYWVLQHWMNVNIAYTIGYGLSFLVNYYLTAHFTFHEKTTKRNGVGFGGAHLFNYCLQIALLNFWLWVGLSKEVAPLGVYAIAVPTNFLLVRFVFKHFKKEK
;
A
#
# COMPACT_ATOMS: atom_id res chain seq x y z
N MET A 1 -9.01 -24.00 6.36
CA MET A 1 -8.62 -22.91 5.42
C MET A 1 -7.93 -23.60 4.25
N LYS A 2 -8.50 -23.58 3.02
CA LYS A 2 -7.90 -24.30 1.87
C LYS A 2 -6.49 -23.73 1.59
N LYS A 3 -5.51 -24.60 1.31
CA LYS A 3 -4.08 -24.26 1.15
C LYS A 3 -3.83 -23.09 0.18
N ASP A 4 -4.69 -22.91 -0.82
CA ASP A 4 -4.57 -21.85 -1.84
C ASP A 4 -4.70 -20.43 -1.27
N THR A 5 -5.60 -20.21 -0.30
CA THR A 5 -5.81 -18.87 0.30
C THR A 5 -4.63 -18.40 1.15
N LEU A 6 -3.86 -19.33 1.71
CA LEU A 6 -2.67 -18.99 2.52
C LEU A 6 -1.51 -18.53 1.62
N GLY A 7 -1.33 -19.19 0.47
CA GLY A 7 -0.33 -18.80 -0.52
C GLY A 7 -0.60 -17.43 -1.14
N GLU A 8 -1.87 -17.11 -1.43
CA GLU A 8 -2.29 -15.80 -1.94
C GLU A 8 -1.99 -14.67 -0.94
N VAL A 9 -2.32 -14.87 0.35
CA VAL A 9 -2.03 -13.88 1.40
C VAL A 9 -0.53 -13.66 1.55
N LEU A 10 0.28 -14.72 1.46
CA LEU A 10 1.74 -14.61 1.53
C LEU A 10 2.30 -13.84 0.32
N ARG A 11 1.87 -14.17 -0.89
CA ARG A 11 2.27 -13.45 -2.12
C ARG A 11 1.85 -11.99 -2.08
N PHE A 12 0.64 -11.71 -1.60
CA PHE A 12 0.16 -10.35 -1.39
C PHE A 12 1.04 -9.57 -0.41
N GLY A 13 1.43 -10.21 0.71
CA GLY A 13 2.36 -9.63 1.67
C GLY A 13 3.72 -9.31 1.05
N ILE A 14 4.29 -10.23 0.26
CA ILE A 14 5.57 -10.04 -0.44
C ILE A 14 5.47 -8.85 -1.41
N VAL A 15 4.43 -8.80 -2.24
CA VAL A 15 4.20 -7.69 -3.17
C VAL A 15 4.06 -6.37 -2.41
N GLY A 16 3.34 -6.35 -1.28
CA GLY A 16 3.22 -5.17 -0.44
C GLY A 16 4.56 -4.67 0.12
N VAL A 17 5.44 -5.57 0.53
CA VAL A 17 6.80 -5.21 0.98
C VAL A 17 7.62 -4.62 -0.17
N ILE A 18 7.60 -5.26 -1.34
CA ILE A 18 8.31 -4.76 -2.54
C ILE A 18 7.83 -3.34 -2.89
N SER A 19 6.52 -3.12 -2.90
CA SER A 19 5.94 -1.81 -3.17
C SER A 19 6.31 -0.77 -2.11
N THR A 20 6.37 -1.15 -0.84
CA THR A 20 6.78 -0.24 0.24
C THR A 20 8.25 0.18 0.10
N VAL A 21 9.14 -0.76 -0.23
CA VAL A 21 10.55 -0.46 -0.50
C VAL A 21 10.69 0.45 -1.72
N LEU A 22 9.94 0.16 -2.79
CA LEU A 22 9.94 0.98 -4.00
C LEU A 22 9.42 2.39 -3.72
N HIS A 23 8.33 2.52 -2.95
CA HIS A 23 7.79 3.81 -2.51
C HIS A 23 8.86 4.62 -1.77
N TYR A 24 9.46 4.02 -0.74
CA TYR A 24 10.48 4.70 0.05
C TYR A 24 11.69 5.08 -0.80
N GLY A 25 12.15 4.21 -1.70
CA GLY A 25 13.27 4.51 -2.60
C GLY A 25 12.99 5.70 -3.52
N ILE A 26 11.81 5.73 -4.15
CA ILE A 26 11.40 6.85 -5.01
C ILE A 26 11.27 8.13 -4.19
N TYR A 27 10.59 8.05 -3.04
CA TYR A 27 10.44 9.19 -2.13
C TYR A 27 11.80 9.74 -1.72
N TRP A 28 12.70 8.88 -1.24
CA TRP A 28 14.01 9.23 -0.71
C TRP A 28 14.85 9.99 -1.74
N VAL A 29 14.80 9.57 -3.00
CA VAL A 29 15.47 10.25 -4.10
C VAL A 29 14.80 11.60 -4.41
N LEU A 30 13.47 11.62 -4.60
CA LEU A 30 12.77 12.83 -5.05
C LEU A 30 12.71 13.93 -4.00
N GLN A 31 12.67 13.60 -2.71
CA GLN A 31 12.61 14.59 -1.63
C GLN A 31 13.82 15.54 -1.54
N HIS A 32 14.89 15.27 -2.30
CA HIS A 32 16.04 16.16 -2.42
C HIS A 32 15.81 17.29 -3.42
N TRP A 33 14.85 17.15 -4.34
CA TRP A 33 14.64 18.09 -5.45
C TRP A 33 13.27 18.75 -5.46
N MET A 34 12.31 18.26 -4.66
CA MET A 34 10.96 18.79 -4.64
C MET A 34 10.34 18.74 -3.24
N ASN A 35 9.14 19.32 -3.13
CA ASN A 35 8.35 19.29 -1.90
C ASN A 35 8.12 17.85 -1.42
N VAL A 36 8.28 17.63 -0.11
CA VAL A 36 8.17 16.31 0.52
C VAL A 36 6.83 15.63 0.28
N ASN A 37 5.72 16.37 0.27
CA ASN A 37 4.41 15.81 -0.02
C ASN A 37 4.32 15.36 -1.49
N ILE A 38 4.81 16.18 -2.43
CA ILE A 38 4.83 15.82 -3.86
C ILE A 38 5.70 14.59 -4.10
N ALA A 39 6.91 14.55 -3.54
CA ALA A 39 7.80 13.38 -3.61
C ALA A 39 7.11 12.12 -3.08
N TYR A 40 6.42 12.25 -1.94
CA TYR A 40 5.74 11.13 -1.29
C TYR A 40 4.54 10.63 -2.12
N THR A 41 3.76 11.56 -2.69
CA THR A 41 2.65 11.24 -3.59
C THR A 41 3.12 10.53 -4.85
N ILE A 42 4.20 10.99 -5.49
CA ILE A 42 4.76 10.34 -6.68
C ILE A 42 5.24 8.93 -6.34
N GLY A 43 5.98 8.78 -5.24
CA GLY A 43 6.43 7.47 -4.78
C GLY A 43 5.27 6.52 -4.47
N TYR A 44 4.19 7.03 -3.86
CA TYR A 44 2.98 6.24 -3.61
C TYR A 44 2.31 5.82 -4.93
N GLY A 45 2.13 6.75 -5.87
CA GLY A 45 1.49 6.48 -7.16
C GLY A 45 2.25 5.43 -7.96
N LEU A 46 3.57 5.57 -8.11
CA LEU A 46 4.39 4.64 -8.87
C LEU A 46 4.47 3.25 -8.21
N SER A 47 4.66 3.21 -6.89
CA SER A 47 4.68 1.95 -6.14
C SER A 47 3.33 1.24 -6.15
N PHE A 48 2.22 1.99 -6.14
CA PHE A 48 0.87 1.46 -6.24
C PHE A 48 0.61 0.82 -7.62
N LEU A 49 1.06 1.43 -8.71
CA LEU A 49 0.95 0.84 -10.05
C LEU A 49 1.70 -0.50 -10.14
N VAL A 50 2.92 -0.55 -9.60
CA VAL A 50 3.69 -1.80 -9.51
C VAL A 50 2.99 -2.83 -8.62
N ASN A 51 2.46 -2.41 -7.46
CA ASN A 51 1.69 -3.27 -6.56
C ASN A 51 0.50 -3.90 -7.30
N TYR A 52 -0.27 -3.06 -7.99
CA TYR A 52 -1.45 -3.48 -8.73
C TYR A 52 -1.09 -4.50 -9.81
N TYR A 53 -0.05 -4.22 -10.60
CA TYR A 53 0.44 -5.12 -11.65
C TYR A 53 0.88 -6.48 -11.07
N LEU A 54 1.73 -6.47 -10.05
CA LEU A 54 2.21 -7.71 -9.42
C LEU A 54 1.09 -8.47 -8.71
N THR A 55 0.18 -7.77 -8.04
CA THR A 55 -0.97 -8.40 -7.38
C THR A 55 -1.90 -9.05 -8.40
N ALA A 56 -2.21 -8.38 -9.51
CA ALA A 56 -3.06 -8.92 -10.57
C ALA A 56 -2.44 -10.14 -11.27
N HIS A 57 -1.17 -10.05 -11.67
CA HIS A 57 -0.52 -11.08 -12.48
C HIS A 57 0.10 -12.22 -11.65
N PHE A 58 0.76 -11.90 -10.53
CA PHE A 58 1.54 -12.86 -9.74
C PHE A 58 0.77 -13.42 -8.53
N THR A 59 -0.12 -12.63 -7.93
CA THR A 59 -0.87 -13.08 -6.73
C THR A 59 -2.13 -13.84 -7.14
N PHE A 60 -3.01 -13.22 -7.93
CA PHE A 60 -4.33 -13.78 -8.20
C PHE A 60 -4.43 -14.63 -9.47
N HIS A 61 -3.48 -14.55 -10.41
CA HIS A 61 -3.49 -15.31 -11.68
C HIS A 61 -4.85 -15.25 -12.43
N GLU A 62 -5.68 -14.24 -12.17
CA GLU A 62 -7.04 -14.11 -12.69
C GLU A 62 -7.30 -12.69 -13.19
N LYS A 63 -8.25 -12.57 -14.13
CA LYS A 63 -8.81 -11.27 -14.54
C LYS A 63 -9.53 -10.67 -13.33
N THR A 64 -8.88 -9.74 -12.64
CA THR A 64 -9.44 -8.98 -11.51
C THR A 64 -10.89 -8.57 -11.82
N THR A 65 -11.86 -9.12 -11.09
CA THR A 65 -13.26 -8.74 -11.28
C THR A 65 -13.46 -7.28 -10.86
N LYS A 66 -14.25 -6.52 -11.62
CA LYS A 66 -14.44 -5.06 -11.40
C LYS A 66 -14.81 -4.71 -9.95
N ARG A 67 -15.57 -5.57 -9.25
CA ARG A 67 -15.98 -5.41 -7.83
C ARG A 67 -14.78 -5.49 -6.87
N ASN A 68 -13.83 -6.39 -7.12
CA ASN A 68 -12.62 -6.52 -6.31
C ASN A 68 -11.62 -5.39 -6.59
N GLY A 69 -11.55 -4.91 -7.84
CA GLY A 69 -10.72 -3.76 -8.21
C GLY A 69 -11.16 -2.45 -7.56
N VAL A 70 -12.47 -2.20 -7.46
CA VAL A 70 -13.01 -1.01 -6.76
C VAL A 70 -12.71 -1.06 -5.27
N GLY A 71 -12.89 -2.21 -4.62
CA GLY A 71 -12.54 -2.38 -3.20
C GLY A 71 -11.03 -2.20 -2.95
N PHE A 72 -10.20 -2.70 -3.86
CA PHE A 72 -8.75 -2.54 -3.81
C PHE A 72 -8.32 -1.07 -3.96
N GLY A 73 -8.89 -0.37 -4.95
CA GLY A 73 -8.62 1.06 -5.17
C GLY A 73 -9.11 1.93 -4.02
N GLY A 74 -10.30 1.67 -3.48
CA GLY A 74 -10.83 2.40 -2.32
C GLY A 74 -9.99 2.20 -1.06
N ALA A 75 -9.55 0.97 -0.78
CA ALA A 75 -8.64 0.69 0.33
C ALA A 75 -7.31 1.44 0.17
N HIS A 76 -6.76 1.51 -1.04
CA HIS A 76 -5.54 2.25 -1.31
C HIS A 76 -5.73 3.76 -1.27
N LEU A 77 -6.90 4.30 -1.63
CA LEU A 77 -7.18 5.72 -1.47
C LEU A 77 -7.23 6.11 0.01
N PHE A 78 -7.95 5.34 0.83
CA PHE A 78 -7.96 5.55 2.28
C PHE A 78 -6.55 5.42 2.87
N ASN A 79 -5.79 4.39 2.46
CA ASN A 79 -4.42 4.17 2.91
C ASN A 79 -3.52 5.36 2.52
N TYR A 80 -3.66 5.92 1.33
CA TYR A 80 -2.91 7.11 0.91
C TYR A 80 -3.25 8.32 1.78
N CYS A 81 -4.53 8.58 2.03
CA CYS A 81 -4.95 9.68 2.90
C CYS A 81 -4.39 9.53 4.32
N LEU A 82 -4.39 8.30 4.85
CA LEU A 82 -3.77 8.01 6.14
C LEU A 82 -2.26 8.27 6.09
N GLN A 83 -1.57 7.80 5.05
CA GLN A 83 -0.12 7.97 4.94
C GLN A 83 0.30 9.44 4.81
N ILE A 84 -0.40 10.23 4.00
CA ILE A 84 -0.06 11.65 3.85
C ILE A 84 -0.36 12.45 5.13
N ALA A 85 -1.44 12.11 5.84
CA ALA A 85 -1.74 12.71 7.14
C ALA A 85 -0.66 12.36 8.18
N LEU A 86 -0.25 11.09 8.26
CA LEU A 86 0.81 10.65 9.15
C LEU A 86 2.17 11.27 8.79
N LEU A 87 2.48 11.41 7.50
CA LEU A 87 3.72 12.04 7.07
C LEU A 87 3.80 13.47 7.60
N ASN A 88 2.75 14.27 7.38
CA ASN A 88 2.71 15.65 7.86
C ASN A 88 2.67 15.73 9.38
N PHE A 89 2.01 14.78 10.07
CA PHE A 89 2.05 14.69 11.53
C PHE A 89 3.48 14.47 12.04
N TRP A 90 4.21 13.49 11.49
CA TRP A 90 5.58 13.19 11.91
C TRP A 90 6.54 14.35 11.63
N LEU A 91 6.41 14.99 10.47
CA LEU A 91 7.17 16.20 10.14
C LEU A 91 6.84 17.35 11.11
N TRP A 92 5.57 17.54 11.47
CA TRP A 92 5.13 18.59 12.38
C TRP A 92 5.67 18.42 13.80
N VAL A 93 5.76 17.19 14.31
CA VAL A 93 6.39 16.91 15.62
C VAL A 93 7.93 16.90 15.57
N GLY A 94 8.53 17.21 14.41
CA GLY A 94 9.97 17.44 14.26
C GLY A 94 10.79 16.24 13.78
N LEU A 95 10.18 15.15 13.31
CA LEU A 95 10.95 14.08 12.66
C LEU A 95 11.53 14.59 11.34
N SER A 96 12.74 14.13 11.03
CA SER A 96 13.35 14.42 9.73
C SER A 96 12.56 13.76 8.60
N LYS A 97 12.60 14.36 7.42
CA LYS A 97 11.93 13.85 6.21
C LYS A 97 12.41 12.44 5.81
N GLU A 98 13.63 12.06 6.17
CA GLU A 98 14.15 10.70 5.96
C GLU A 98 13.52 9.68 6.91
N VAL A 99 13.26 10.07 8.17
CA VAL A 99 12.76 9.16 9.22
C VAL A 99 11.23 9.13 9.28
N ALA A 100 10.55 10.23 8.95
CA ALA A 100 9.11 10.35 9.01
C ALA A 100 8.35 9.21 8.27
N PRO A 101 8.76 8.77 7.06
CA PRO A 101 8.13 7.63 6.38
C PRO A 101 8.14 6.33 7.19
N LEU A 102 9.16 6.09 8.03
CA LEU A 102 9.22 4.87 8.85
C LEU A 102 8.06 4.83 9.86
N GLY A 103 7.78 5.96 10.50
CA GLY A 103 6.62 6.11 11.39
C GLY A 103 5.29 5.99 10.64
N VAL A 104 5.24 6.45 9.38
CA VAL A 104 4.07 6.24 8.51
C VAL A 104 3.85 4.75 8.25
N TYR A 105 4.88 4.03 7.81
CA TYR A 105 4.77 2.62 7.46
C TYR A 105 4.44 1.73 8.66
N ALA A 106 4.95 2.06 9.84
CA ALA A 106 4.63 1.35 11.08
C ALA A 106 3.11 1.31 11.39
N ILE A 107 2.35 2.32 10.95
CA ILE A 107 0.90 2.41 11.17
C ILE A 107 0.11 2.01 9.91
N ALA A 108 0.52 2.52 8.75
CA ALA A 108 -0.20 2.34 7.51
C ALA A 108 -0.14 0.91 6.98
N VAL A 109 1.00 0.21 7.12
CA VAL A 109 1.14 -1.17 6.63
C VAL A 109 0.20 -2.14 7.37
N PRO A 110 0.17 -2.16 8.73
CA PRO A 110 -0.82 -2.97 9.45
C PRO A 110 -2.26 -2.58 9.13
N THR A 111 -2.55 -1.29 9.01
CA THR A 111 -3.91 -0.79 8.70
C THR A 111 -4.36 -1.27 7.32
N ASN A 112 -3.49 -1.16 6.31
CA ASN A 112 -3.79 -1.61 4.95
C ASN A 112 -4.01 -3.13 4.90
N PHE A 113 -3.19 -3.91 5.62
CA PHE A 113 -3.37 -5.35 5.73
C PHE A 113 -4.74 -5.71 6.32
N LEU A 114 -5.16 -5.02 7.38
CA LEU A 114 -6.48 -5.24 7.98
C LEU A 114 -7.61 -4.86 7.02
N LEU A 115 -7.55 -3.69 6.37
CA LEU A 115 -8.54 -3.24 5.40
C LEU A 115 -8.73 -4.23 4.26
N VAL A 116 -7.62 -4.61 3.63
CA VAL A 116 -7.63 -5.60 2.54
C VAL A 116 -8.20 -6.92 3.05
N ARG A 117 -7.76 -7.40 4.21
CA ARG A 117 -8.29 -8.64 4.81
C ARG A 117 -9.80 -8.58 5.07
N PHE A 118 -10.34 -7.47 5.56
CA PHE A 118 -11.78 -7.30 5.77
C PHE A 118 -12.56 -7.34 4.47
N VAL A 119 -12.09 -6.62 3.45
CA VAL A 119 -12.66 -6.58 2.10
C VAL A 119 -12.71 -8.00 1.52
N PHE A 120 -11.60 -8.74 1.56
CA PHE A 120 -11.53 -10.11 1.04
C PHE A 120 -12.35 -11.13 1.85
N LYS A 121 -12.44 -10.97 3.18
CA LYS A 121 -13.24 -11.88 4.03
C LYS A 121 -14.75 -11.68 3.82
N HIS A 122 -15.19 -10.47 3.49
CA HIS A 122 -16.60 -10.19 3.18
C HIS A 122 -17.04 -10.80 1.85
N PHE A 123 -16.17 -10.81 0.82
CA PHE A 123 -16.48 -11.45 -0.46
C PHE A 123 -16.62 -12.98 -0.37
N LYS A 124 -16.16 -13.61 0.71
CA LYS A 124 -16.29 -15.06 0.92
C LYS A 124 -17.63 -15.49 1.51
N LYS A 125 -18.51 -14.56 1.88
CA LYS A 125 -19.84 -14.84 2.46
C LYS A 125 -20.98 -14.87 1.44
N GLU A 126 -20.74 -14.48 0.19
CA GLU A 126 -21.68 -14.70 -0.92
C GLU A 126 -21.26 -15.97 -1.68
N LYS A 127 -21.47 -17.14 -1.09
CA LYS A 127 -21.56 -18.41 -1.81
C LYS A 127 -22.70 -19.22 -1.24
#